data_AF-A0A514K1B0-F1
#
_entry.id   AF-A0A514K1B0-F1
#
_cell.length_a   1.000
_cell.length_b   1.000
_cell.length_c   1.000
_cell.angle_alpha   90.00
_cell.angle_beta   90.00
_cell.angle_gamma   90.00
#
_symmetry.space_group_name_H-M   'P 1'
#
loop_
_entity.id
_entity.type
_entity.pdbx_description
1 polymer ?
#
loop_
_entity_poly.entity_id
_entity_poly.type
_entity_poly.pdbx_seq_one_letter_code
_entity_poly.pdbx_strand_id
1 'polypeptide(L)'
;MERAAVFLAGIAPQARQVLEYLLRSPGRTVHCTELVDEVLGGQGAGDPARRVAGVLSGMSKERAHSGRRYPFHWWEAPEGGTGATYAVRPSVAAVFLAARLTDD
;
A
#
# COMPACT_ATOMS: atom_id res chain seq x y z
N MET A 1 8.66 -0.46 17.08
CA MET A 1 8.79 -1.12 15.76
C MET A 1 7.90 -2.35 15.65
N GLU A 2 7.74 -3.11 16.74
CA GLU A 2 6.87 -4.28 16.88
C GLU A 2 5.49 -4.19 16.17
N ARG A 3 4.72 -3.11 16.40
CA ARG A 3 3.41 -2.92 15.73
C ARG A 3 3.48 -2.82 14.20
N ALA A 4 4.61 -2.40 13.63
CA ALA A 4 4.79 -2.36 12.17
C ALA A 4 5.12 -3.74 11.60
N ALA A 5 5.93 -4.53 12.30
CA ALA A 5 6.23 -5.92 11.94
C ALA A 5 4.97 -6.79 12.00
N VAL A 6 4.19 -6.69 13.10
CA VAL A 6 2.89 -7.39 13.23
C VAL A 6 1.94 -7.02 12.09
N PHE A 7 1.86 -5.73 11.73
CA PHE A 7 1.04 -5.30 10.61
C PHE A 7 1.51 -5.91 9.28
N LEU A 8 2.82 -5.96 9.01
CA LEU A 8 3.37 -6.56 7.78
C LEU A 8 3.16 -8.08 7.73
N ALA A 9 3.19 -8.76 8.88
CA ALA A 9 2.96 -10.19 8.98
C ALA A 9 1.47 -10.57 8.77
N GLY A 10 0.54 -9.70 9.19
CA GLY A 10 -0.89 -9.98 9.12
C GLY A 10 -1.56 -9.69 7.78
N ILE A 11 -0.91 -8.96 6.86
CA ILE A 11 -1.50 -8.59 5.57
C ILE A 11 -1.25 -9.65 4.49
N ALA A 12 -2.18 -9.74 3.53
CA ALA A 12 -2.06 -10.65 2.39
C ALA A 12 -0.78 -10.38 1.56
N PRO A 13 -0.16 -11.39 0.91
CA PRO A 13 1.09 -11.21 0.16
C PRO A 13 1.03 -10.13 -0.92
N GLN A 14 -0.07 -10.04 -1.68
CA GLN A 14 -0.24 -9.01 -2.71
C GLN A 14 -0.38 -7.60 -2.11
N ALA A 15 -1.09 -7.48 -0.99
CA ALA A 15 -1.19 -6.24 -0.22
C ALA A 15 0.19 -5.81 0.31
N ARG A 16 0.99 -6.77 0.77
CA ARG A 16 2.37 -6.53 1.18
C ARG A 16 3.24 -6.05 0.02
N GLN A 17 3.15 -6.65 -1.16
CA GLN A 17 3.89 -6.20 -2.33
C GLN A 17 3.58 -4.74 -2.71
N VAL A 18 2.29 -4.37 -2.76
CA VAL A 18 1.86 -2.99 -3.02
C VAL A 18 2.41 -2.03 -1.96
N LEU A 19 2.31 -2.40 -0.69
CA LEU A 19 2.85 -1.57 0.39
C LEU A 19 4.37 -1.42 0.30
N GLU A 20 5.09 -2.50 0.05
CA GLU A 20 6.55 -2.48 -0.13
C GLU A 20 6.99 -1.59 -1.29
N TYR A 21 6.24 -1.60 -2.40
CA TYR A 21 6.50 -0.71 -3.53
C TYR A 21 6.40 0.77 -3.11
N LEU A 22 5.33 1.13 -2.41
CA LEU A 22 5.13 2.49 -1.89
C LEU A 22 6.20 2.88 -0.86
N LEU A 23 6.63 1.94 -0.02
CA LEU A 23 7.66 2.16 1.00
C LEU A 23 9.05 2.44 0.40
N ARG A 24 9.35 1.89 -0.78
CA ARG A 24 10.61 2.13 -1.51
C ARG A 24 10.67 3.51 -2.18
N SER A 25 9.52 4.14 -2.39
CA SER A 25 9.42 5.48 -3.01
C SER A 25 8.71 6.47 -2.08
N PRO A 26 9.21 6.73 -0.87
CA PRO A 26 8.52 7.59 0.09
C PRO A 26 8.39 9.03 -0.42
N GLY A 27 7.23 9.64 -0.20
CA GLY A 27 6.91 11.00 -0.66
C GLY A 27 6.54 11.09 -2.13
N ARG A 28 6.70 10.02 -2.92
CA ARG A 28 6.24 9.95 -4.30
C ARG A 28 4.76 9.55 -4.34
N THR A 29 4.06 10.21 -5.23
CA THR A 29 2.65 9.97 -5.57
C THR A 29 2.60 8.93 -6.68
N VAL A 30 1.95 7.79 -6.43
CA VAL A 30 1.91 6.61 -7.32
C VAL A 30 0.47 6.31 -7.74
N HIS A 31 0.20 6.28 -9.04
CA HIS A 31 -1.14 6.04 -9.58
C HIS A 31 -1.50 4.54 -9.55
N CYS A 32 -2.80 4.21 -9.43
CA CYS A 32 -3.26 2.83 -9.37
C CYS A 32 -2.89 2.01 -10.62
N THR A 33 -2.77 2.64 -11.79
CA THR A 33 -2.29 1.97 -13.02
C THR A 33 -0.87 1.46 -12.85
N GLU A 34 0.04 2.29 -12.32
CA GLU A 34 1.42 1.90 -12.04
C GLU A 34 1.49 0.75 -11.03
N LEU A 35 0.68 0.78 -9.97
CA LEU A 35 0.60 -0.33 -9.02
C LEU A 35 0.13 -1.63 -9.67
N VAL A 36 -0.80 -1.55 -10.63
CA VAL A 36 -1.26 -2.73 -11.36
C VAL A 36 -0.16 -3.27 -12.28
N ASP A 37 0.48 -2.38 -13.03
CA ASP A 37 1.46 -2.74 -14.06
C ASP A 37 2.77 -3.26 -13.44
N GLU A 38 3.31 -2.53 -12.47
CA GLU A 38 4.63 -2.79 -11.87
C GLU A 38 4.60 -3.81 -10.71
N VAL A 39 3.45 -4.00 -10.07
CA VAL A 39 3.37 -4.82 -8.84
C VAL A 39 2.41 -6.00 -8.98
N LEU A 40 1.19 -5.77 -9.45
CA LEU A 40 0.13 -6.79 -9.42
C LEU A 40 0.08 -7.67 -10.68
N GLY A 41 0.96 -7.44 -11.65
CA GLY A 41 0.95 -8.13 -12.93
C GLY A 41 -0.16 -7.58 -13.83
N GLY A 42 0.21 -6.59 -14.63
CA GLY A 42 -0.67 -5.87 -15.54
C GLY A 42 -1.05 -6.68 -16.76
N GLN A 43 -2.05 -7.56 -16.64
CA GLN A 43 -2.93 -7.99 -17.74
C GLN A 43 -4.31 -8.39 -17.18
N GLY A 44 -5.27 -7.48 -17.29
CA GLY A 44 -6.67 -7.76 -16.97
C GLY A 44 -7.53 -6.56 -17.34
N ALA A 45 -8.62 -6.78 -18.09
CA ALA A 45 -9.54 -5.75 -18.60
C ALA A 45 -10.41 -5.08 -17.51
N GLY A 46 -9.89 -4.96 -16.28
CA GLY A 46 -10.58 -4.41 -15.13
C GLY A 46 -10.09 -3.02 -14.74
N ASP A 47 -10.95 -2.27 -14.06
CA ASP A 47 -10.63 -0.96 -13.49
C ASP A 47 -9.44 -1.07 -12.50
N PRO A 48 -8.29 -0.42 -12.78
CA PRO A 48 -7.11 -0.44 -11.92
C PRO A 48 -7.38 0.02 -10.50
N ALA A 49 -8.24 1.02 -10.29
CA ALA A 49 -8.57 1.49 -8.95
C ALA A 49 -9.34 0.44 -8.15
N ARG A 50 -10.31 -0.23 -8.79
CA ARG A 50 -11.07 -1.32 -8.15
C ARG A 50 -10.17 -2.50 -7.80
N ARG A 51 -9.20 -2.83 -8.66
CA ARG A 51 -8.23 -3.90 -8.40
C ARG A 51 -7.33 -3.57 -7.20
N VAL A 52 -6.74 -2.37 -7.17
CA VAL A 52 -5.89 -1.93 -6.05
C VAL A 52 -6.72 -1.82 -4.76
N ALA A 53 -7.92 -1.25 -4.80
CA ALA A 53 -8.81 -1.17 -3.65
C ALA A 53 -9.17 -2.56 -3.10
N GLY A 54 -9.44 -3.54 -3.98
CA GLY A 54 -9.68 -4.93 -3.59
C GLY A 54 -8.50 -5.54 -2.83
N VAL A 55 -7.28 -5.39 -3.37
CA VAL A 55 -6.05 -5.87 -2.71
C VAL A 55 -5.85 -5.21 -1.34
N LEU A 56 -6.02 -3.89 -1.25
CA LEU A 56 -5.80 -3.13 -0.02
C LEU A 56 -6.93 -3.31 1.01
N SER A 57 -8.15 -3.69 0.59
CA SER A 57 -9.30 -3.90 1.49
C SER A 57 -9.02 -4.96 2.56
N GLY A 58 -8.17 -5.95 2.25
CA GLY A 58 -7.73 -6.97 3.19
C GLY A 58 -6.94 -6.42 4.38
N MET A 59 -6.35 -5.23 4.25
CA MET A 59 -5.62 -4.57 5.35
C MET A 59 -6.55 -3.96 6.41
N SER A 60 -7.86 -3.90 6.17
CA SER A 60 -8.82 -3.29 7.10
C SER A 60 -8.89 -3.99 8.45
N LYS A 61 -8.76 -5.33 8.47
CA LYS A 61 -8.68 -6.13 9.70
C LYS A 61 -7.42 -5.83 10.49
N GLU A 62 -6.27 -5.80 9.83
CA GLU A 62 -4.98 -5.49 10.49
C GLU A 62 -4.89 -4.03 10.96
N ARG A 63 -5.50 -3.10 10.22
CA ARG A 63 -5.69 -1.71 10.68
C ARG A 63 -6.47 -1.67 12.00
N ALA A 64 -7.58 -2.40 12.08
CA ALA A 64 -8.40 -2.46 13.29
C ALA A 64 -7.67 -3.15 14.45
N HIS A 65 -7.02 -4.28 14.18
CA HIS A 65 -6.30 -5.08 15.18
C HIS A 65 -5.07 -4.35 15.74
N SER A 66 -4.28 -3.71 14.87
CA SER A 66 -3.08 -2.99 15.29
C SER A 66 -3.35 -1.61 15.90
N GLY A 67 -4.60 -1.12 15.85
CA GLY A 67 -5.01 0.22 16.29
C GLY A 67 -4.32 1.37 15.54
N ARG A 68 -3.74 1.10 14.36
CA ARG A 68 -3.02 2.09 13.55
C ARG A 68 -3.89 2.63 12.41
N ARG A 69 -3.53 3.80 11.89
CA ARG A 69 -4.02 4.26 10.57
C ARG A 69 -3.26 3.51 9.48
N TYR A 70 -3.83 3.47 8.27
CA TYR A 70 -3.10 2.93 7.12
C TYR A 70 -1.73 3.61 6.97
N PRO A 71 -0.68 2.87 6.61
CA PRO A 71 0.66 3.42 6.44
C PRO A 71 0.80 4.29 5.18
N PHE A 72 -0.26 4.44 4.39
CA PHE A 72 -0.34 5.26 3.20
C PHE A 72 -1.56 6.19 3.26
N HIS A 73 -1.49 7.25 2.46
CA HIS A 73 -2.63 8.08 2.08
C HIS A 73 -3.04 7.73 0.66
N TRP A 74 -4.30 8.01 0.35
CA TRP A 74 -4.81 7.89 -1.01
C TRP A 74 -5.76 9.04 -1.30
N TRP A 75 -5.87 9.37 -2.59
CA TRP A 75 -6.76 10.39 -3.11
C TRP A 75 -7.39 9.85 -4.38
N GLU A 76 -8.68 10.11 -4.57
CA GLU A 76 -9.32 9.89 -5.86
C GLU A 76 -8.67 10.80 -6.92
N ALA A 77 -8.67 10.36 -8.17
CA ALA A 77 -8.21 11.19 -9.27
C ALA A 77 -8.99 12.53 -9.29
N PRO A 78 -8.33 13.64 -9.67
CA PRO A 78 -9.02 14.91 -9.83
C PRO A 78 -10.15 14.80 -10.85
N GLU A 79 -11.13 15.71 -10.77
CA GLU A 79 -12.33 15.72 -11.61
C GLU A 79 -11.98 15.56 -13.11
N GLY A 80 -12.59 14.55 -13.76
CA GLY A 80 -12.29 14.17 -15.15
C GLY A 80 -11.18 13.13 -15.32
N GLY A 81 -10.48 12.74 -14.26
CA GLY A 81 -9.53 11.62 -14.23
C GLY A 81 -10.17 10.33 -13.70
N THR A 82 -9.64 9.19 -14.14
CA THR A 82 -10.03 7.86 -13.64
C THR A 82 -8.94 7.29 -12.75
N GLY A 83 -9.30 6.85 -11.55
CA GLY A 83 -8.45 6.05 -10.70
C GLY A 83 -8.23 6.61 -9.30
N ALA A 84 -7.20 6.11 -8.63
CA ALA A 84 -6.77 6.57 -7.32
C ALA A 84 -5.25 6.64 -7.26
N THR A 85 -4.74 7.58 -6.48
CA THR A 85 -3.31 7.80 -6.31
C THR A 85 -2.93 7.60 -4.85
N TYR A 86 -1.76 7.03 -4.61
CA TYR A 86 -1.30 6.59 -3.31
C TYR A 86 0.05 7.19 -2.97
N ALA A 87 0.30 7.47 -1.70
CA ALA A 87 1.62 7.87 -1.23
C ALA A 87 1.86 7.47 0.22
N VAL A 88 3.13 7.27 0.57
CA VAL A 88 3.58 7.05 1.94
C VAL A 88 4.46 8.22 2.38
N ARG A 89 4.21 8.74 3.58
CA ARG A 89 5.07 9.78 4.17
C ARG A 89 6.46 9.19 4.47
N PRO A 90 7.58 9.90 4.21
CA PRO A 90 8.92 9.39 4.49
C PRO A 90 9.15 8.91 5.92
N SER A 91 8.61 9.63 6.92
CA SER A 91 8.71 9.23 8.32
C SER A 91 7.97 7.92 8.64
N VAL A 92 6.85 7.65 7.95
CA VAL A 92 6.14 6.37 8.09
C VAL A 92 6.91 5.26 7.39
N ALA A 93 7.44 5.52 6.20
CA ALA A 93 8.26 4.53 5.49
C ALA A 93 9.46 4.08 6.31
N ALA A 94 10.19 5.01 6.93
CA ALA A 94 11.31 4.70 7.80
C ALA A 94 10.95 3.72 8.93
N VAL A 95 9.78 3.86 9.56
CA VAL A 95 9.32 2.96 10.63
C VAL A 95 9.06 1.55 10.12
N PHE A 96 8.46 1.41 8.93
CA PHE A 96 8.15 0.10 8.35
C PHE A 96 9.39 -0.58 7.75
N LEU A 97 10.29 0.18 7.13
CA LEU A 97 11.56 -0.33 6.63
C LEU A 97 12.47 -0.81 7.76
N ALA A 98 12.56 -0.05 8.86
CA ALA A 98 13.33 -0.46 10.04
C ALA A 98 12.77 -1.73 10.70
N ALA A 99 11.43 -1.87 10.75
CA ALA A 99 10.79 -3.09 11.26
C ALA A 99 11.10 -4.32 10.40
N ARG A 100 11.33 -4.13 9.10
CA ARG A 100 11.71 -5.21 8.16
C ARG A 100 13.13 -5.74 8.38
N LEU A 101 14.05 -4.88 8.82
CA LEU A 101 15.44 -5.23 9.11
C LEU A 101 15.61 -5.96 10.45
N THR A 102 14.55 -6.06 11.25
CA THR A 102 14.59 -6.75 12.57
C THR A 102 14.00 -8.16 12.49
N ASP A 103 13.42 -8.53 11.35
CA ASP A 103 12.75 -9.82 11.08
C ASP A 103 13.63 -10.76 10.23
N ASP A 104 14.87 -10.34 9.90
CA ASP A 104 15.89 -11.06 9.12
C ASP A 104 17.04 -11.52 10.03
#